data_AF-A0A8T0AWF1-F1
#
_entry.id   AF-A0A8T0AWF1-F1
#
_cell.length_a   1.000
_cell.length_b   1.000
_cell.length_c   1.000
_cell.angle_alpha   90.00
_cell.angle_beta   90.00
_cell.angle_gamma   90.00
#
_symmetry.space_group_name_H-M   'P 1'
#
loop_
_entity.id
_entity.type
_entity.pdbx_description
1 polymer ?
#
loop_
_entity_poly.entity_id
_entity_poly.type
_entity_poly.pdbx_seq_one_letter_code
_entity_poly.pdbx_strand_id
1 'polypeptide(L)'
;MLRRKKGTGLQNEQPKACEPRSSDPLRRLGLLDDENVRMMLQGTRMVKVRSPRWQKHRGFRLLEDCVTVWCESSKTSHKAKRRQTFDVEPSPAAQSGLYLKRTSCRGRASE
;
A
#
# COMPACT_ATOMS: atom_id res chain seq x y z
N MET A 1 -8.98 27.82 -60.66
CA MET A 1 -9.54 27.89 -59.29
C MET A 1 -8.67 28.81 -58.45
N LEU A 2 -9.25 29.87 -57.89
CA LEU A 2 -8.60 30.92 -57.10
C LEU A 2 -8.16 30.42 -55.72
N ARG A 3 -6.97 30.89 -55.29
CA ARG A 3 -6.50 31.31 -53.95
C ARG A 3 -7.04 30.63 -52.67
N ARG A 4 -6.08 30.45 -51.74
CA ARG A 4 -6.07 30.76 -50.27
C ARG A 4 -5.51 29.56 -49.50
N LYS A 5 -4.79 29.66 -48.38
CA LYS A 5 -4.13 30.71 -47.57
C LYS A 5 -3.61 29.96 -46.32
N LYS A 6 -2.39 30.27 -45.85
CA LYS A 6 -1.96 30.36 -44.42
C LYS A 6 -2.29 29.15 -43.52
N GLY A 7 -1.35 28.37 -42.99
CA GLY A 7 -0.21 28.79 -42.18
C GLY A 7 -0.54 28.48 -40.71
N THR A 8 0.30 27.70 -40.04
CA THR A 8 0.29 27.59 -38.57
C THR A 8 1.63 27.00 -38.13
N GLY A 9 2.42 27.80 -37.42
CA GLY A 9 3.49 27.28 -36.59
C GLY A 9 2.86 26.53 -35.41
N LEU A 10 3.51 25.43 -35.01
CA LEU A 10 3.36 24.91 -33.66
C LEU A 10 4.73 24.95 -33.01
N GLN A 11 4.71 25.61 -31.87
CA GLN A 11 5.83 25.93 -31.03
C GLN A 11 6.35 24.64 -30.40
N ASN A 12 7.67 24.56 -30.35
CA ASN A 12 8.42 23.56 -29.63
C ASN A 12 8.25 23.83 -28.12
N GLU A 13 7.24 23.24 -27.51
CA GLU A 13 7.08 23.26 -26.05
C GLU A 13 7.69 21.98 -25.48
N GLN A 14 8.96 22.13 -25.13
CA GLN A 14 9.73 21.22 -24.30
C GLN A 14 8.97 21.05 -22.97
N PRO A 15 8.52 19.84 -22.59
CA PRO A 15 7.97 19.65 -21.26
C PRO A 15 9.11 19.81 -20.26
N LYS A 16 9.12 20.95 -19.57
CA LYS A 16 9.90 21.15 -18.35
C LYS A 16 9.57 19.99 -17.42
N ALA A 17 10.60 19.33 -16.91
CA ALA A 17 10.48 18.31 -15.90
C ALA A 17 9.54 18.80 -14.79
N CYS A 18 8.35 18.21 -14.73
CA CYS A 18 7.54 18.24 -13.54
C CYS A 18 8.32 17.46 -12.50
N GLU A 19 9.13 18.14 -11.70
CA GLU A 19 9.50 17.63 -10.39
C GLU A 19 8.18 17.36 -9.66
N PRO A 20 7.81 16.10 -9.39
CA PRO A 20 6.71 15.87 -8.50
C PRO A 20 7.26 16.23 -7.12
N ARG A 21 7.05 17.49 -6.72
CA ARG A 21 6.89 17.87 -5.32
C ARG A 21 5.61 17.18 -4.87
N SER A 22 5.66 15.85 -4.79
CA SER A 22 4.54 15.06 -4.34
C SER A 22 4.37 15.44 -2.88
N SER A 23 3.35 16.23 -2.63
CA SER A 23 2.81 16.54 -1.30
C SER A 23 2.20 15.29 -0.66
N ASP A 24 2.84 14.14 -0.85
CA ASP A 24 2.41 12.89 -0.28
C ASP A 24 2.80 12.94 1.19
N PRO A 25 1.83 12.94 2.13
CA PRO A 25 2.12 13.02 3.56
C PRO A 25 3.10 11.92 3.99
N LEU A 26 3.08 10.76 3.31
CA LEU A 26 3.96 9.63 3.61
C LEU A 26 5.42 9.92 3.24
N ARG A 27 5.67 10.63 2.14
CA ARG A 27 7.03 11.08 1.75
C ARG A 27 7.55 12.16 2.70
N ARG A 28 6.69 13.07 3.13
CA ARG A 28 7.07 14.11 4.10
C ARG A 28 7.47 13.53 5.46
N LEU A 29 6.92 12.38 5.83
CA LEU A 29 7.25 11.64 7.05
C LEU A 29 8.46 10.70 6.87
N GLY A 30 9.06 10.63 5.68
CA GLY A 30 10.18 9.74 5.36
C GLY A 30 9.82 8.25 5.28
N LEU A 31 8.54 7.90 5.37
CA LEU A 31 8.07 6.52 5.39
C LEU A 31 8.31 5.80 4.05
N LEU A 32 8.16 6.51 2.92
CA LEU A 32 8.40 5.92 1.60
C LEU A 32 9.89 5.80 1.24
N ASP A 33 10.78 6.47 1.97
CA ASP A 33 12.22 6.37 1.74
C ASP A 33 12.81 5.14 2.45
N ASP A 34 12.18 4.70 3.54
CA ASP A 34 12.52 3.46 4.25
C ASP A 34 12.35 2.22 3.34
N GLU A 35 13.43 1.45 3.21
CA GLU A 35 13.46 0.26 2.35
C GLU A 35 12.53 -0.85 2.86
N ASN A 36 12.42 -1.02 4.18
CA ASN A 36 11.56 -2.02 4.78
C ASN A 36 10.10 -1.68 4.51
N VAL A 37 9.71 -0.41 4.66
CA VAL A 37 8.35 0.05 4.36
C VAL A 37 8.02 -0.15 2.88
N ARG A 38 8.93 0.21 1.96
CA ARG A 38 8.75 -0.05 0.53
C ARG A 38 8.58 -1.54 0.21
N MET A 39 9.40 -2.39 0.83
CA MET A 39 9.29 -3.84 0.67
C MET A 39 7.94 -4.36 1.21
N MET A 40 7.50 -3.86 2.36
CA MET A 40 6.21 -4.21 2.94
C MET A 40 5.02 -3.73 2.08
N LEU A 41 5.11 -2.55 1.46
CA LEU A 41 4.10 -2.00 0.53
C LEU A 41 4.01 -2.81 -0.78
N GLN A 42 5.15 -3.28 -1.30
CA GLN A 42 5.18 -4.19 -2.46
C GLN A 42 4.53 -5.54 -2.14
N GLY A 43 4.65 -5.98 -0.89
CA GLY A 43 4.15 -7.24 -0.39
C GLY A 43 5.25 -8.29 -0.35
N THR A 44 5.28 -9.03 0.76
CA THR A 44 6.31 -10.01 1.08
C THR A 44 5.70 -11.35 1.43
N ARG A 45 6.47 -12.43 1.22
CA ARG A 45 6.05 -13.79 1.57
C ARG A 45 6.71 -14.19 2.87
N MET A 46 5.91 -14.40 3.91
CA MET A 46 6.40 -14.73 5.25
C MET A 46 5.73 -16.01 5.77
N VAL A 47 6.28 -16.58 6.84
CA VAL A 47 5.72 -17.77 7.51
C VAL A 47 4.86 -17.35 8.69
N LYS A 48 3.56 -17.62 8.61
CA LYS A 48 2.64 -17.47 9.74
C LYS A 48 2.75 -18.68 10.66
N VAL A 49 3.43 -18.50 11.79
CA VAL A 49 3.57 -19.52 12.85
C VAL A 49 2.39 -19.39 13.82
N ARG A 50 1.68 -20.50 14.07
CA ARG A 50 0.64 -20.58 15.11
C ARG A 50 0.92 -21.66 16.15
N SER A 51 1.66 -22.68 15.76
CA SER A 51 2.18 -23.72 16.63
C SER A 51 3.40 -24.34 15.95
N PRO A 52 4.21 -25.15 16.64
CA PRO A 52 5.39 -25.79 16.04
C PRO A 52 5.07 -26.58 14.76
N ARG A 53 3.89 -27.24 14.72
CA ARG A 53 3.41 -28.03 13.58
C ARG A 53 2.58 -27.23 12.58
N TRP A 54 2.12 -26.03 12.94
CA TRP A 54 1.35 -25.16 12.06
C TRP A 54 2.16 -23.92 11.71
N GLN A 55 2.86 -24.04 10.59
CA GLN A 55 3.63 -22.97 9.97
C GLN A 55 3.20 -22.91 8.50
N LYS A 56 2.74 -21.76 8.06
CA LYS A 56 2.17 -21.61 6.70
C LYS A 56 2.70 -20.35 6.04
N HIS A 57 3.24 -20.50 4.83
CA HIS A 57 3.58 -19.36 3.98
C HIS A 57 2.33 -18.58 3.61
N ARG A 58 2.36 -17.27 3.81
CA ARG A 58 1.29 -16.33 3.44
C ARG A 58 1.90 -15.06 2.88
N GLY A 59 1.22 -14.45 1.92
CA GLY A 59 1.50 -13.07 1.55
C GLY A 59 1.09 -12.10 2.66
N PHE A 60 1.95 -11.11 2.93
CA PHE A 60 1.67 -9.97 3.77
C PHE A 60 1.95 -8.70 2.98
N ARG A 61 1.10 -7.70 3.12
CA ARG A 61 1.26 -6.42 2.42
C ARG A 61 0.81 -5.29 3.32
N LEU A 62 1.67 -4.29 3.50
CA LEU A 62 1.28 -3.02 4.10
C LEU A 62 0.43 -2.25 3.08
N LEU A 63 -0.68 -1.70 3.52
CA LEU A 63 -1.54 -0.86 2.69
C LEU A 63 -0.96 0.57 2.64
N GLU A 64 -1.49 1.37 1.72
CA GLU A 64 -1.03 2.74 1.47
C GLU A 64 -1.18 3.66 2.70
N ASP A 65 -2.10 3.33 3.61
CA ASP A 65 -2.25 4.07 4.87
C ASP A 65 -1.09 3.87 5.87
N CYS A 66 -0.13 2.97 5.56
CA CYS A 66 1.06 2.66 6.35
C CYS A 66 0.79 2.20 7.80
N VAL A 67 -0.47 1.96 8.14
CA VAL A 67 -0.90 1.52 9.47
C VAL A 67 -1.74 0.25 9.41
N THR A 68 -2.06 -0.22 8.20
CA THR A 68 -2.87 -1.40 7.99
C THR A 68 -2.11 -2.46 7.19
N VAL A 69 -2.09 -3.69 7.68
CA VAL A 69 -1.50 -4.84 7.00
C VAL A 69 -2.58 -5.80 6.53
N TRP A 70 -2.52 -6.17 5.26
CA TRP A 70 -3.26 -7.29 4.68
C TRP A 70 -2.45 -8.58 4.79
N CYS A 71 -3.09 -9.66 5.22
CA CYS A 71 -2.54 -11.00 5.30
C CYS A 71 -3.41 -11.95 4.50
N GLU A 72 -2.77 -12.63 3.55
CA GLU A 72 -3.39 -13.66 2.73
C GLU A 72 -4.04 -14.75 3.62
N SER A 73 -5.23 -15.17 3.25
CA SER A 73 -5.93 -16.27 3.91
C SER A 73 -6.31 -17.33 2.88
N SER A 74 -5.93 -18.58 3.15
CA SER A 74 -6.30 -19.76 2.37
C SER A 74 -7.74 -20.22 2.60
N LYS A 75 -8.51 -19.53 3.47
CA LYS A 75 -9.91 -19.87 3.72
C LYS A 75 -10.79 -19.34 2.59
N THR A 76 -11.67 -20.19 2.09
CA THR A 76 -12.58 -19.88 0.98
C THR A 76 -13.79 -19.06 1.41
N SER A 77 -14.18 -19.12 2.69
CA SER A 77 -15.40 -18.45 3.17
C SER A 77 -15.32 -16.93 3.04
N HIS A 78 -16.44 -16.32 2.62
CA HIS A 78 -16.56 -14.86 2.47
C HIS A 78 -16.16 -14.10 3.75
N LYS A 79 -16.60 -14.60 4.92
CA LYS A 79 -16.23 -14.01 6.22
C LYS A 79 -14.72 -14.00 6.45
N ALA A 80 -13.99 -15.00 5.98
CA ALA A 80 -12.55 -15.06 6.13
C ALA A 80 -11.83 -14.12 5.16
N LYS A 81 -12.31 -14.02 3.90
CA LYS A 81 -11.77 -13.06 2.91
C LYS A 81 -11.94 -11.61 3.38
N ARG A 82 -13.09 -11.28 3.99
CA ARG A 82 -13.34 -9.95 4.60
C ARG A 82 -12.48 -9.63 5.83
N ARG A 83 -11.81 -10.63 6.42
CA ARG A 83 -11.04 -10.52 7.68
C ARG A 83 -9.56 -10.80 7.47
N GLN A 84 -9.01 -10.29 6.37
CA GLN A 84 -7.59 -10.40 6.01
C GLN A 84 -6.78 -9.18 6.46
N THR A 85 -7.43 -8.17 7.03
CA THR A 85 -6.81 -6.89 7.36
C THR A 85 -6.56 -6.76 8.87
N PHE A 86 -5.46 -6.10 9.23
CA PHE A 86 -4.97 -5.94 10.60
C PHE A 86 -4.40 -4.55 10.80
N ASP A 87 -4.72 -3.91 11.92
CA ASP A 87 -4.09 -2.65 12.32
C ASP A 87 -2.72 -2.94 12.94
N VAL A 88 -1.76 -2.08 12.62
CA VAL A 88 -0.42 -2.06 13.22
C VAL A 88 -0.50 -1.23 14.49
N GLU A 89 -0.24 -1.87 15.63
CA GLU A 89 -0.11 -1.19 16.92
C GLU A 89 1.34 -1.37 17.43
N PRO A 90 1.91 -0.35 18.08
CA PRO A 90 3.22 -0.49 18.71
C PRO A 90 3.15 -1.58 19.78
N SER A 91 4.13 -2.50 19.77
CA SER A 91 4.17 -3.55 20.79
C SER A 91 4.47 -2.95 22.17
N PRO A 92 3.69 -3.25 23.21
CA PRO A 92 4.03 -2.87 24.59
C PRO A 92 5.17 -3.72 25.18
N ALA A 93 5.54 -4.83 24.53
CA ALA A 93 6.58 -5.74 24.98
C ALA A 93 7.76 -5.76 24.00
N ALA A 94 8.94 -5.41 24.51
CA ALA A 94 10.25 -5.28 23.84
C ALA A 94 10.33 -4.24 22.70
N GLN A 95 11.41 -3.48 22.70
CA GLN A 95 11.72 -2.32 21.82
C GLN A 95 11.84 -2.63 20.31
N SER A 96 11.49 -3.84 19.87
CA SER A 96 11.66 -4.29 18.49
C SER A 96 10.52 -5.22 18.07
N GLY A 97 9.30 -4.68 17.98
CA GLY A 97 8.16 -5.47 17.53
C GLY A 97 6.92 -4.63 17.22
N LEU A 98 6.13 -5.11 16.26
CA LEU A 98 4.82 -4.58 15.93
C LEU A 98 3.76 -5.66 16.20
N TYR A 99 2.64 -5.26 16.79
CA TYR A 99 1.50 -6.12 17.02
C TYR A 99 0.45 -5.91 15.93
N LEU A 100 -0.06 -7.00 15.36
CA LEU A 100 -1.10 -6.97 14.33
C LEU A 100 -2.45 -7.35 14.93
N LYS A 101 -3.32 -6.35 15.09
CA LYS A 101 -4.67 -6.55 15.62
C LYS A 101 -5.66 -6.72 14.48
N ARG A 102 -6.41 -7.82 14.48
CA ARG A 102 -7.38 -8.08 13.41
C ARG A 102 -8.46 -7.01 13.40
N THR A 103 -8.61 -6.33 12.27
CA THR A 103 -9.76 -5.46 12.08
C THR A 103 -10.97 -6.33 11.81
N SER A 104 -12.03 -6.13 12.60
CA SER A 104 -13.36 -6.47 12.10
C SER A 104 -13.66 -5.42 11.04
N CYS A 105 -14.00 -5.82 9.82
CA CYS A 105 -14.44 -4.90 8.78
C CYS A 105 -15.54 -4.00 9.34
N ARG A 106 -15.15 -2.77 9.73
CA ARG A 106 -16.09 -1.68 9.99
C ARG A 106 -16.60 -1.29 8.63
N GLY A 107 -17.62 -1.98 8.15
CA GLY A 107 -18.38 -1.51 7.01
C GLY A 107 -19.03 -0.20 7.43
N ARG A 108 -18.39 0.93 7.13
CA ARG A 108 -19.16 2.12 6.83
C ARG A 108 -19.77 1.83 5.47
N ALA A 109 -21.07 1.51 5.47
CA ALA A 109 -21.87 1.70 4.29
C ALA A 109 -21.76 3.19 3.97
N SER A 110 -21.06 3.52 2.89
CA SER A 110 -21.22 4.79 2.21
C SER A 110 -22.58 4.73 1.53
N GLU A 111 -23.53 5.53 2.04
CA GLU A 111 -24.68 6.02 1.26
C GLU A 111 -24.20 6.95 0.14
#